data_AF-D5K998-F1
#
_entry.id   AF-D5K998-F1
#
_cell.length_a   1.000
_cell.length_b   1.000
_cell.length_c   1.000
_cell.angle_alpha   90.00
_cell.angle_beta   90.00
_cell.angle_gamma   90.00
#
_symmetry.space_group_name_H-M   'P 1'
#
loop_
_entity.id
_entity.type
_entity.pdbx_description
1 polymer ?
#
loop_
_entity_poly.entity_id
_entity_poly.type
_entity_poly.pdbx_seq_one_letter_code
_entity_poly.pdbx_strand_id
1 'polypeptide(L)'
;DRWAPVCVDCHSPRFAKVNFQALDDACKVAGLKYRVTFMVADDLYKDGVAVPMPIDLCPDWSGQHVWCLKIGAFHDGPVYGGMSGESGVFRMSICSDIVRLCFESVGYFQTFIMMGMAHGSWNDASYSDGSFG
;
A
#
# COMPACT_ATOMS: atom_id res chain seq x y z
N ASP A 1 -9.17 16.50 -16.32
CA ASP A 1 -9.58 17.09 -17.61
C ASP A 1 -8.85 16.58 -18.84
N ARG A 2 -7.51 16.41 -18.85
CA ARG A 2 -6.79 15.95 -20.06
C ARG A 2 -7.05 14.50 -20.50
N TRP A 3 -7.43 13.61 -19.57
CA TRP A 3 -7.72 12.20 -19.88
C TRP A 3 -9.07 11.96 -20.54
N ALA A 4 -10.11 12.73 -20.17
CA ALA A 4 -11.44 12.54 -20.74
C ALA A 4 -11.49 12.73 -22.26
N PRO A 5 -10.82 13.74 -22.88
CA PRO A 5 -10.71 13.88 -24.32
C PRO A 5 -10.18 12.65 -25.05
N VAL A 6 -9.20 11.94 -24.49
CA VAL A 6 -8.66 10.71 -25.10
C VAL A 6 -9.75 9.64 -25.24
N CYS A 7 -10.63 9.53 -24.25
CA CYS A 7 -11.74 8.59 -24.29
C CYS A 7 -12.89 9.06 -25.19
N VAL A 8 -12.99 10.36 -25.48
CA VAL A 8 -14.08 10.95 -26.28
C VAL A 8 -13.98 10.57 -27.76
N ASP A 9 -12.80 10.15 -28.21
CA ASP A 9 -12.60 9.61 -29.56
C ASP A 9 -13.56 8.45 -29.86
N CYS A 10 -13.99 7.68 -28.84
CA CYS A 10 -14.87 6.52 -28.98
C CYS A 10 -16.08 6.50 -28.01
N HIS A 11 -16.14 7.40 -27.03
CA HIS A 11 -17.19 7.41 -26.00
C HIS A 11 -17.77 8.80 -25.75
N SER A 12 -18.96 8.87 -25.14
CA SER A 12 -19.48 10.16 -24.70
C SER A 12 -18.61 10.75 -23.57
N PRO A 13 -18.43 12.08 -23.50
CA PRO A 13 -17.66 12.73 -22.44
C PRO A 13 -18.15 12.36 -21.03
N ARG A 14 -19.47 12.20 -20.86
CA ARG A 14 -20.08 11.82 -19.59
C ARG A 14 -19.70 10.40 -19.18
N PHE A 15 -19.72 9.45 -20.12
CA PHE A 15 -19.32 8.07 -19.85
C PHE A 15 -17.89 8.00 -19.34
N ALA A 16 -16.95 8.64 -20.05
CA ALA A 16 -15.54 8.69 -19.65
C ALA A 16 -15.35 9.28 -18.25
N LYS A 17 -15.99 10.43 -17.97
CA LYS A 17 -15.89 11.11 -16.68
C LYS A 17 -16.40 10.25 -15.51
N VAL A 18 -17.56 9.62 -15.67
CA VAL A 18 -18.14 8.78 -14.61
C VAL A 18 -17.29 7.53 -14.38
N ASN A 19 -16.70 6.95 -15.44
CA ASN A 19 -15.83 5.80 -15.30
C ASN A 19 -14.52 6.13 -14.54
N PHE A 20 -13.91 7.29 -14.82
CA PHE A 20 -12.74 7.75 -14.05
C PHE A 20 -13.11 8.11 -12.60
N GLN A 21 -14.32 8.63 -12.37
CA GLN A 21 -14.79 8.85 -10.99
C GLN A 21 -14.88 7.52 -10.21
N ALA A 22 -15.34 6.45 -10.86
CA ALA A 22 -15.38 5.12 -10.24
C ALA A 22 -13.98 4.58 -9.91
N LEU A 23 -12.98 4.82 -10.79
CA LEU A 23 -11.57 4.55 -10.49
C LEU A 23 -11.10 5.30 -9.24
N ASP A 24 -11.36 6.61 -9.17
CA ASP A 24 -10.96 7.42 -8.01
C ASP A 24 -11.55 6.89 -6.71
N ASP A 25 -12.83 6.49 -6.74
CA ASP A 25 -13.53 5.99 -5.57
C ASP A 25 -13.03 4.59 -5.16
N ALA A 26 -12.73 3.72 -6.12
CA ALA A 26 -12.09 2.44 -5.86
C ALA A 26 -10.71 2.60 -5.18
N CYS A 27 -9.87 3.53 -5.67
CA CYS A 27 -8.58 3.84 -5.07
C CYS A 27 -8.71 4.38 -3.63
N LYS A 28 -9.70 5.26 -3.37
CA LYS A 28 -9.95 5.78 -2.02
C LYS A 28 -10.37 4.68 -1.04
N VAL A 29 -11.25 3.78 -1.48
CA VAL A 29 -11.71 2.65 -0.66
C VAL A 29 -10.58 1.66 -0.41
N ALA A 30 -9.76 1.35 -1.42
CA ALA A 30 -8.59 0.50 -1.25
C ALA A 30 -7.60 1.10 -0.23
N GLY A 31 -7.31 2.40 -0.36
CA GLY A 31 -6.46 3.11 0.60
C GLY A 31 -7.05 3.13 2.01
N LEU A 32 -8.39 3.12 2.17
CA LEU A 32 -9.03 2.98 3.48
C LEU A 32 -8.77 1.60 4.09
N LYS A 33 -8.91 0.53 3.31
CA LYS A 33 -8.59 -0.83 3.77
C LYS A 33 -7.15 -0.94 4.23
N TYR A 34 -6.20 -0.44 3.43
CA TYR A 34 -4.79 -0.50 3.80
C TYR A 34 -4.45 0.30 5.04
N ARG A 35 -5.10 1.46 5.28
CA ARG A 35 -4.90 2.19 6.56
C ARG A 35 -5.27 1.34 7.77
N VAL A 36 -6.36 0.56 7.69
CA VAL A 36 -6.75 -0.36 8.77
C VAL A 36 -5.74 -1.51 8.90
N THR A 37 -5.29 -2.09 7.78
CA THR A 37 -4.25 -3.13 7.77
C THR A 37 -2.95 -2.64 8.42
N PHE A 38 -2.50 -1.45 8.04
CA PHE A 38 -1.27 -0.84 8.58
C PHE A 38 -1.40 -0.55 10.07
N MET A 39 -2.55 -0.02 10.53
CA MET A 39 -2.78 0.23 11.96
C MET A 39 -2.56 -1.02 12.80
N VAL A 40 -3.03 -2.18 12.36
CA VAL A 40 -2.79 -3.45 13.08
C VAL A 40 -1.29 -3.76 13.17
N ALA A 41 -0.55 -3.62 12.07
CA ALA A 41 0.89 -3.89 12.06
C ALA A 41 1.68 -2.89 12.91
N ASP A 42 1.29 -1.61 12.87
CA ASP A 42 1.87 -0.52 13.63
C ASP A 42 1.61 -0.65 15.13
N ASP A 43 0.39 -1.03 15.54
CA ASP A 43 0.06 -1.25 16.94
C ASP A 43 0.82 -2.45 17.52
N LEU A 44 0.87 -3.58 16.81
CA LEU A 44 1.69 -4.74 17.23
C LEU A 44 3.17 -4.37 17.39
N TYR A 45 3.66 -3.51 16.50
CA TYR A 45 5.03 -3.02 16.54
C TYR A 45 5.28 -2.12 17.74
N LYS A 46 4.41 -1.13 17.98
CA LYS A 46 4.48 -0.19 19.11
C LYS A 46 4.36 -0.90 20.46
N ASP A 47 3.51 -1.91 20.54
CA ASP A 47 3.31 -2.71 21.75
C ASP A 47 4.48 -3.68 21.99
N GLY A 48 5.43 -3.79 21.06
CA GLY A 48 6.60 -4.66 21.20
C GLY A 48 6.28 -6.14 21.11
N VAL A 49 5.14 -6.49 20.51
CA VAL A 49 4.63 -7.87 20.39
C VAL A 49 4.66 -8.39 18.95
N ALA A 50 5.14 -7.60 17.99
CA ALA A 50 5.43 -8.09 16.65
C ALA A 50 6.62 -9.07 16.71
N VAL A 51 6.45 -10.28 16.19
CA VAL A 51 7.49 -11.31 16.23
C VAL A 51 7.93 -11.70 14.81
N PRO A 52 9.23 -11.65 14.50
CA PRO A 52 10.31 -10.98 15.26
C PRO A 52 10.19 -9.44 15.23
N MET A 53 10.83 -8.76 16.19
CA MET A 53 11.07 -7.31 16.12
C MET A 53 12.26 -7.01 15.18
N PRO A 54 12.40 -5.80 14.61
CA PRO A 54 13.47 -5.42 13.68
C PRO A 54 14.88 -5.62 14.22
N ILE A 55 15.08 -5.43 15.52
CA ILE A 55 16.38 -5.66 16.17
C ILE A 55 16.80 -7.14 16.16
N ASP A 56 15.83 -8.05 16.06
CA ASP A 56 16.06 -9.50 16.01
C ASP A 56 16.19 -10.02 14.58
N LEU A 57 15.90 -9.19 13.57
CA LEU A 57 16.07 -9.52 12.16
C LEU A 57 17.52 -9.30 11.71
N CYS A 58 17.90 -9.93 10.60
CA CYS A 58 19.14 -9.55 9.89
C CYS A 58 19.07 -8.04 9.55
N PRO A 59 20.18 -7.28 9.68
CA PRO A 59 20.20 -5.88 9.31
C PRO A 59 19.77 -5.69 7.84
N ASP A 60 19.14 -4.56 7.58
CA ASP A 60 18.76 -4.18 6.23
C ASP A 60 19.98 -3.85 5.35
N TRP A 61 19.75 -3.44 4.10
CA TRP A 61 20.84 -3.18 3.15
C TRP A 61 21.75 -2.01 3.58
N SER A 62 21.27 -1.10 4.45
CA SER A 62 22.08 -0.02 5.02
C SER A 62 22.81 -0.44 6.30
N GLY A 63 22.66 -1.70 6.73
CA GLY A 63 23.27 -2.23 7.94
C GLY A 63 22.52 -1.86 9.21
N GLN A 64 21.26 -1.41 9.11
CA GLN A 64 20.45 -0.93 10.22
C GLN A 64 19.30 -1.89 10.56
N HIS A 65 18.65 -1.64 11.70
CA HIS A 65 17.47 -2.37 12.17
C HIS A 65 16.23 -1.46 12.23
N VAL A 66 16.01 -0.67 11.17
CA VAL A 66 14.83 0.20 11.06
C VAL A 66 13.62 -0.63 10.66
N TRP A 67 12.45 -0.34 11.23
CA TRP A 67 11.22 -1.06 10.90
C TRP A 67 10.86 -0.91 9.41
N CYS A 68 10.62 -2.03 8.73
CA CYS A 68 10.44 -2.08 7.27
C CYS A 68 9.31 -1.17 6.76
N LEU A 69 8.25 -1.00 7.55
CA LEU A 69 7.06 -0.22 7.19
C LEU A 69 7.17 1.25 7.62
N LYS A 70 8.28 1.67 8.25
CA LYS A 70 8.49 3.07 8.63
C LYS A 70 8.59 3.94 7.39
N ILE A 71 7.61 4.82 7.21
CA ILE A 71 7.68 5.94 6.25
C ILE A 71 8.11 7.18 7.05
N GLY A 72 9.34 7.64 6.88
CA GLY A 72 9.94 8.70 7.70
C GLY A 72 9.21 10.06 7.64
N ALA A 73 8.41 10.28 6.60
CA ALA A 73 7.54 11.47 6.50
C ALA A 73 6.32 11.43 7.46
N PHE A 74 5.95 10.26 7.98
CA PHE A 74 4.77 10.06 8.81
C PHE A 74 5.07 9.42 10.17
N HIS A 75 6.20 8.72 10.29
CA HIS A 75 6.56 7.97 11.47
C HIS A 75 7.92 8.46 11.98
N ASP A 76 7.95 8.87 13.24
CA ASP A 76 9.16 9.28 13.93
C ASP A 76 9.16 8.76 15.38
N GLY A 77 10.32 8.72 15.99
CA GLY A 77 10.54 8.26 17.35
C GLY A 77 11.38 6.98 17.44
N PRO A 78 11.95 6.71 18.62
CA PRO A 78 12.92 5.64 18.83
C PRO A 78 12.31 4.26 18.58
N VAL A 79 10.99 4.11 18.74
CA VAL A 79 10.30 2.85 18.52
C VAL A 79 10.52 2.34 17.11
N TYR A 80 10.57 3.18 16.07
CA TYR A 80 10.73 2.74 14.67
C TYR A 80 12.18 2.55 14.21
N GLY A 81 13.16 2.98 15.00
CA GLY A 81 14.56 3.06 14.61
C GLY A 81 14.86 4.15 13.57
N GLY A 82 16.15 4.34 13.27
CA GLY A 82 16.62 5.36 12.32
C GLY A 82 16.49 6.80 12.82
N MET A 83 16.97 7.75 12.02
CA MET A 83 16.87 9.19 12.26
C MET A 83 15.47 9.74 11.94
N SER A 84 15.19 10.96 12.39
CA SER A 84 13.97 11.68 12.01
C SER A 84 13.95 11.91 10.50
N GLY A 85 12.80 11.62 9.86
CA GLY A 85 12.66 11.66 8.40
C GLY A 85 13.22 10.45 7.64
N GLU A 86 14.04 9.60 8.28
CA GLU A 86 14.56 8.38 7.66
C GLU A 86 13.47 7.32 7.56
N SER A 87 13.30 6.70 6.39
CA SER A 87 12.38 5.58 6.19
C SER A 87 13.10 4.26 6.39
N GLY A 88 12.34 3.23 6.77
CA GLY A 88 12.83 1.87 6.71
C GLY A 88 12.89 1.35 5.28
N VAL A 89 13.54 0.22 5.12
CA VAL A 89 13.63 -0.46 3.83
C VAL A 89 12.35 -1.25 3.60
N PHE A 90 11.46 -0.72 2.77
CA PHE A 90 10.18 -1.31 2.42
C PHE A 90 10.37 -2.58 1.57
N ARG A 91 9.99 -3.74 2.13
CA ARG A 91 10.30 -5.05 1.54
C ARG A 91 9.36 -6.16 2.00
N MET A 92 9.30 -7.22 1.20
CA MET A 92 8.61 -8.49 1.49
C MET A 92 9.52 -9.58 2.08
N SER A 93 10.83 -9.35 2.09
CA SER A 93 11.84 -10.32 2.51
C SER A 93 12.52 -9.92 3.82
N ILE A 94 12.97 -10.88 4.62
CA ILE A 94 13.69 -10.62 5.88
C ILE A 94 12.86 -9.66 6.75
N CYS A 95 11.62 -10.08 7.00
CA CYS A 95 10.63 -9.38 7.79
C CYS A 95 9.65 -10.41 8.38
N SER A 96 8.80 -9.98 9.32
CA SER A 96 7.71 -10.81 9.82
C SER A 96 6.59 -10.95 8.79
N ASP A 97 5.75 -11.98 8.93
CA ASP A 97 4.62 -12.18 8.03
C ASP A 97 3.63 -11.01 8.03
N ILE A 98 3.42 -10.34 9.17
CA ILE A 98 2.55 -9.16 9.24
C ILE A 98 3.08 -8.03 8.36
N VAL A 99 4.41 -7.84 8.34
CA VAL A 99 5.06 -6.84 7.48
C VAL A 99 4.97 -7.26 6.01
N ARG A 100 5.22 -8.54 5.71
CA ARG A 100 5.10 -9.08 4.35
C ARG A 100 3.68 -8.91 3.80
N LEU A 101 2.66 -9.26 4.57
CA LEU A 101 1.26 -9.15 4.15
C LEU A 101 0.82 -7.68 3.99
N CYS A 102 1.33 -6.76 4.82
CA CYS A 102 1.15 -5.32 4.57
C CYS A 102 1.79 -4.90 3.24
N PHE A 103 3.03 -5.33 2.98
CA PHE A 103 3.71 -5.06 1.72
C PHE A 103 2.89 -5.59 0.52
N GLU A 104 2.42 -6.83 0.58
CA GLU A 104 1.65 -7.46 -0.51
C GLU A 104 0.32 -6.75 -0.74
N SER A 105 -0.39 -6.40 0.34
CA SER A 105 -1.68 -5.71 0.26
C SER A 105 -1.57 -4.37 -0.47
N VAL A 106 -0.56 -3.54 -0.17
CA VAL A 106 -0.41 -2.23 -0.83
C VAL A 106 0.39 -2.28 -2.12
N GLY A 107 1.40 -3.15 -2.18
CA GLY A 107 2.37 -3.25 -3.26
C GLY A 107 1.90 -4.12 -4.42
N TYR A 108 1.00 -5.07 -4.17
CA TYR A 108 0.41 -5.94 -5.20
C TYR A 108 -1.09 -5.68 -5.34
N PHE A 109 -1.89 -6.06 -4.34
CA PHE A 109 -3.36 -6.12 -4.47
C PHE A 109 -4.00 -4.74 -4.70
N GLN A 110 -3.57 -3.73 -3.95
CA GLN A 110 -4.03 -2.36 -4.17
C GLN A 110 -3.65 -1.82 -5.57
N THR A 111 -2.53 -2.28 -6.14
CA THR A 111 -2.15 -1.89 -7.51
C THR A 111 -3.05 -2.54 -8.56
N PHE A 112 -3.54 -3.77 -8.31
CA PHE A 112 -4.50 -4.44 -9.19
C PHE A 112 -5.83 -3.69 -9.21
N ILE A 113 -6.25 -3.08 -8.09
CA ILE A 113 -7.43 -2.21 -8.04
C ILE A 113 -7.25 -0.99 -8.93
N MET A 114 -6.17 -0.24 -8.75
CA MET A 114 -5.91 0.96 -9.55
C MET A 114 -5.80 0.61 -11.03
N MET A 115 -4.98 -0.38 -11.38
CA MET A 115 -4.72 -0.74 -12.77
C MET A 115 -5.93 -1.42 -13.41
N GLY A 116 -6.63 -2.30 -12.71
CA GLY A 116 -7.84 -2.96 -13.19
C GLY A 116 -8.94 -1.96 -13.50
N MET A 117 -9.21 -1.02 -12.59
CA MET A 117 -10.21 0.04 -12.81
C MET A 117 -9.79 0.99 -13.95
N ALA A 118 -8.50 1.32 -14.07
CA ALA A 118 -8.01 2.22 -15.11
C ALA A 118 -8.06 1.60 -16.52
N HIS A 119 -7.94 0.27 -16.63
CA HIS A 119 -7.90 -0.45 -17.91
C HIS A 119 -9.16 -1.27 -18.19
N GLY A 120 -10.21 -1.12 -17.36
CA GLY A 120 -11.49 -1.81 -17.55
C GLY A 120 -11.49 -3.30 -17.22
N SER A 121 -10.47 -3.80 -16.50
CA SER A 121 -10.44 -5.15 -15.94
C SER A 121 -11.11 -5.16 -14.57
N TRP A 122 -12.43 -5.36 -14.57
CA TRP A 122 -13.23 -5.35 -13.35
C TRP A 122 -12.87 -6.48 -12.39
N ASN A 123 -12.40 -7.61 -12.92
CA ASN A 123 -12.03 -8.77 -12.10
C ASN A 123 -10.71 -8.54 -11.38
N ASP A 124 -9.70 -7.94 -12.05
CA ASP A 124 -8.44 -7.54 -11.39
C ASP A 124 -8.70 -6.50 -10.29
N ALA A 125 -9.71 -5.65 -10.47
CA ALA A 125 -10.10 -4.70 -9.43
C ALA A 125 -10.88 -5.35 -8.26
N SER A 126 -11.29 -6.61 -8.38
CA SER A 126 -12.15 -7.29 -7.42
C SER A 126 -11.65 -8.69 -7.06
N TYR A 127 -12.13 -9.72 -7.76
CA TYR A 127 -11.94 -11.13 -7.41
C TYR A 127 -10.56 -11.70 -7.76
N SER A 128 -9.87 -11.16 -8.77
CA SER A 128 -8.51 -11.54 -9.13
C SER A 128 -7.51 -10.78 -8.27
N ASP A 129 -7.55 -11.04 -6.96
CA ASP A 129 -6.64 -10.51 -5.94
C ASP A 129 -6.60 -8.96 -5.83
N GLY A 130 -7.66 -8.29 -6.29
CA GLY A 130 -7.84 -6.85 -6.12
C GLY A 130 -8.45 -6.54 -4.75
N SER A 131 -9.70 -6.05 -4.76
CA SER A 131 -10.41 -5.66 -3.53
C SER A 131 -10.61 -6.79 -2.52
N PHE A 132 -10.60 -8.04 -2.97
CA PHE A 132 -10.84 -9.22 -2.14
C PHE A 132 -9.59 -10.07 -1.86
N GLY A 133 -8.41 -9.62 -2.32
CA GLY A 133 -7.11 -10.19 -1.96
C GLY A 133 -6.64 -9.80 -0.56
#